data_AF-A0A2E9U5M3-F1
#
_entry.id   AF-A0A2E9U5M3-F1
#
_cell.length_a   1.000
_cell.length_b   1.000
_cell.length_c   1.000
_cell.angle_alpha   90.00
_cell.angle_beta   90.00
_cell.angle_gamma   90.00
#
_symmetry.space_group_name_H-M   'P 1'
#
loop_
_entity.id
_entity.type
_entity.pdbx_description
1 polymer ?
#
loop_
_entity_poly.entity_id
_entity_poly.type
_entity_poly.pdbx_seq_one_letter_code
_entity_poly.pdbx_strand_id
1 'polypeptide(L)'
;MRSRRLADIPMIEICAGRGKLSYQLRKHGIDIVATDNYSQKMDRDESLVERVESHREALEKYTPRLVVASWIPRNPELGDDVLHFPTVDYFIDIGERRSGSTWLTLDYSNEDFSIKYLNSVAKYFIGTNDFFEVTRSGKVGFVKHSQVRLWKRKGAPMSINHTI
;
A
#
# COMPACT_ATOMS: atom_id res chain seq x y z
N MET A 1 11.94 -13.36 -24.54
CA MET A 1 12.25 -12.50 -23.37
C MET A 1 11.45 -13.00 -22.18
N ARG A 2 12.11 -13.40 -21.08
CA ARG A 2 11.42 -13.88 -19.87
C ARG A 2 10.71 -12.71 -19.19
N SER A 3 9.40 -12.82 -19.06
CA SER A 3 8.57 -11.94 -18.24
C SER A 3 9.14 -11.93 -16.81
N ARG A 4 9.65 -10.79 -16.33
CA ARG A 4 9.95 -10.62 -14.91
C ARG A 4 8.60 -10.50 -14.20
N ARG A 5 8.22 -11.57 -13.51
CA ARG A 5 7.06 -11.58 -12.62
C ARG A 5 7.41 -10.66 -11.43
N LEU A 6 6.40 -10.05 -10.81
CA LEU A 6 6.55 -9.33 -9.53
C LEU A 6 7.23 -10.17 -8.44
N ALA A 7 7.27 -11.51 -8.62
CA ALA A 7 7.81 -12.50 -7.71
C ALA A 7 9.30 -12.33 -7.35
N ASP A 8 10.11 -11.62 -8.15
CA ASP A 8 11.56 -11.50 -7.91
C ASP A 8 11.99 -10.14 -7.33
N ILE A 9 11.03 -9.28 -6.95
CA ILE A 9 11.31 -7.94 -6.43
C ILE A 9 11.09 -7.95 -4.92
N PRO A 10 12.09 -7.57 -4.08
CA PRO A 10 11.91 -7.45 -2.64
C PRO A 10 10.74 -6.52 -2.30
N MET A 11 9.76 -7.06 -1.59
CA MET A 11 8.47 -6.43 -1.39
C MET A 11 8.03 -6.46 0.06
N ILE A 12 7.53 -5.33 0.54
CA ILE A 12 6.87 -5.25 1.84
C ILE A 12 5.49 -4.62 1.71
N GLU A 13 4.58 -5.03 2.59
CA GLU A 13 3.39 -4.29 2.95
C GLU A 13 3.67 -3.55 4.27
N ILE A 14 3.44 -2.24 4.28
CA ILE A 14 3.40 -1.44 5.52
C ILE A 14 1.95 -1.10 5.84
N CYS A 15 1.67 -0.81 7.12
CA CYS A 15 0.29 -0.65 7.62
C CYS A 15 -0.58 -1.87 7.32
N ALA A 16 -0.02 -3.08 7.43
CA ALA A 16 -0.70 -4.30 7.01
C ALA A 16 -1.92 -4.64 7.89
N GLY A 17 -2.05 -4.02 9.07
CA GLY A 17 -3.13 -4.32 10.01
C GLY A 17 -3.15 -5.79 10.41
N ARG A 18 -4.07 -6.56 9.82
CA ARG A 18 -4.19 -8.02 10.03
C ARG A 18 -3.53 -8.88 8.94
N GLY A 19 -2.84 -8.26 7.97
CA GLY A 19 -2.11 -8.97 6.91
C GLY A 19 -2.99 -9.60 5.83
N LYS A 20 -4.28 -9.22 5.74
CA LYS A 20 -5.22 -9.82 4.77
C LYS A 20 -4.77 -9.63 3.33
N LEU A 21 -4.23 -8.46 2.98
CA LEU A 21 -3.76 -8.17 1.63
C LEU A 21 -2.53 -9.02 1.30
N SER A 22 -1.46 -8.94 2.10
CA SER A 22 -0.28 -9.81 1.94
C SER A 22 -0.63 -11.29 1.90
N TYR A 23 -1.55 -11.76 2.74
CA TYR A 23 -2.00 -13.16 2.72
C TYR A 23 -2.59 -13.56 1.36
N GLN A 24 -3.45 -12.73 0.76
CA GLN A 24 -3.99 -13.00 -0.57
C GLN A 24 -2.92 -12.89 -1.66
N LEU A 25 -2.02 -11.90 -1.59
CA LEU A 25 -0.91 -11.76 -2.53
C LEU A 25 0.01 -13.01 -2.51
N ARG A 26 0.36 -13.51 -1.33
CA ARG A 26 1.12 -14.76 -1.15
C ARG A 26 0.41 -15.96 -1.76
N LYS A 27 -0.92 -16.08 -1.60
CA LYS A 27 -1.71 -17.12 -2.28
C LYS A 27 -1.63 -17.07 -3.80
N HIS A 28 -1.34 -15.91 -4.37
CA HIS A 28 -1.12 -15.72 -5.80
C HIS A 28 0.36 -15.81 -6.21
N GLY A 29 1.25 -16.31 -5.33
CA GLY A 29 2.66 -16.52 -5.62
C GLY A 29 3.50 -15.24 -5.59
N ILE A 30 3.00 -14.19 -4.93
CA ILE A 30 3.75 -12.96 -4.70
C ILE A 30 4.41 -13.06 -3.32
N ASP A 31 5.73 -13.09 -3.29
CA ASP A 31 6.49 -13.03 -2.04
C ASP A 31 6.50 -11.59 -1.52
N ILE A 32 5.86 -11.38 -0.37
CA ILE A 32 5.70 -10.07 0.27
C ILE A 32 5.74 -10.25 1.78
N VAL A 33 6.49 -9.40 2.48
CA VAL A 33 6.51 -9.37 3.95
C VAL A 33 5.51 -8.34 4.47
N ALA A 34 4.67 -8.71 5.43
CA ALA A 34 3.67 -7.82 5.99
C ALA A 34 4.18 -7.23 7.31
N THR A 35 4.12 -5.91 7.46
CA THR A 35 4.61 -5.19 8.63
C THR A 35 3.56 -4.20 9.15
N ASP A 36 3.45 -4.06 10.47
CA ASP A 36 2.55 -3.11 11.13
C ASP A 36 3.10 -2.72 12.50
N ASN A 37 2.81 -1.51 12.98
CA ASN A 37 3.26 -1.06 14.31
C ASN A 37 2.30 -1.38 15.45
N TYR A 38 1.19 -2.04 15.14
CA TYR A 38 0.20 -2.53 16.09
C TYR A 38 -0.51 -1.41 16.88
N SER A 39 -0.39 -0.16 16.43
CA SER A 39 -1.00 1.01 17.09
C SER A 39 -2.53 0.94 17.12
N GLN A 40 -3.16 0.34 16.12
CA GLN A 40 -4.61 0.09 16.09
C GLN A 40 -4.97 -1.16 16.89
N LYS A 41 -6.06 -1.13 17.66
CA LYS A 41 -6.55 -2.32 18.38
C LYS A 41 -7.26 -3.26 17.40
N MET A 42 -6.58 -4.34 17.03
CA MET A 42 -7.09 -5.36 16.12
C MET A 42 -6.62 -6.73 16.59
N ASP A 43 -7.44 -7.75 16.39
CA ASP A 43 -7.02 -9.14 16.52
C ASP A 43 -6.07 -9.48 15.36
N ARG A 44 -4.84 -9.88 15.68
CA ARG A 44 -3.74 -10.09 14.74
C ARG A 44 -3.09 -11.44 14.98
N ASP A 45 -2.67 -12.06 13.89
CA ASP A 45 -1.81 -13.24 13.90
C ASP A 45 -0.37 -12.77 13.62
N GLU A 46 0.50 -12.83 14.64
CA GLU A 46 1.91 -12.41 14.53
C GLU A 46 2.70 -13.29 13.54
N SER A 47 2.20 -14.47 13.18
CA SER A 47 2.79 -15.29 12.12
C SER A 47 2.50 -14.74 10.72
N LEU A 48 1.49 -13.87 10.57
CA LEU A 48 1.11 -13.27 9.29
C LEU A 48 1.68 -11.88 9.09
N VAL A 49 1.81 -11.11 10.18
CA VAL A 49 2.25 -9.71 10.19
C VAL A 49 3.34 -9.51 11.23
N GLU A 50 4.53 -9.15 10.78
CA GLU A 50 5.62 -8.78 11.66
C GLU A 50 5.35 -7.42 12.33
N ARG A 51 5.57 -7.35 13.63
CA ARG A 51 5.53 -6.09 14.36
C ARG A 51 6.85 -5.33 14.18
N VAL A 52 6.75 -4.06 13.82
CA VAL A 52 7.86 -3.10 13.75
C VAL A 52 7.52 -1.86 14.56
N GLU A 53 8.49 -1.11 15.06
CA GLU A 53 8.24 0.14 15.78
C GLU A 53 7.91 1.29 14.81
N SER A 54 8.45 1.25 13.59
CA SER A 54 8.20 2.28 12.56
C SER A 54 8.22 1.73 11.14
N HIS A 55 7.59 2.47 10.21
CA HIS A 55 7.66 2.17 8.76
C HIS A 55 9.11 2.19 8.25
N ARG A 56 9.92 3.11 8.78
CA ARG A 56 11.35 3.24 8.45
C ARG A 56 12.16 2.01 8.85
N GLU A 57 11.90 1.44 10.02
CA GLU A 57 12.53 0.19 10.45
C GLU A 57 12.26 -0.95 9.45
N ALA A 58 11.01 -1.09 8.98
CA ALA A 58 10.68 -2.08 7.96
C ALA A 58 11.43 -1.82 6.64
N LEU A 59 11.52 -0.56 6.21
CA LEU A 59 12.28 -0.18 5.00
C LEU A 59 13.77 -0.53 5.14
N GLU A 60 14.38 -0.23 6.29
CA GLU A 60 15.79 -0.52 6.57
C GLU A 60 16.06 -2.03 6.68
N LYS A 61 15.17 -2.78 7.33
CA LYS A 61 15.30 -4.24 7.52
C LYS A 61 15.21 -5.01 6.21
N TYR A 62 14.27 -4.65 5.34
CA TYR A 62 13.99 -5.41 4.12
C TYR A 62 14.58 -4.82 2.85
N THR A 63 15.03 -3.55 2.88
CA THR A 63 15.57 -2.82 1.72
C THR A 63 14.69 -3.00 0.47
N PRO A 64 13.37 -2.78 0.57
CA PRO A 64 12.45 -3.16 -0.49
C PRO A 64 12.65 -2.32 -1.74
N ARG A 65 12.26 -2.88 -2.88
CA ARG A 65 12.10 -2.15 -4.13
C ARG A 65 10.64 -1.81 -4.42
N LEU A 66 9.71 -2.60 -3.88
CA LEU A 66 8.27 -2.34 -3.97
C LEU A 66 7.66 -2.29 -2.57
N VAL A 67 6.94 -1.21 -2.29
CA VAL A 67 6.13 -1.07 -1.07
C VAL A 67 4.66 -1.10 -1.46
N VAL A 68 3.85 -1.81 -0.68
CA VAL A 68 2.38 -1.75 -0.76
C VAL A 68 1.85 -1.21 0.56
N ALA A 69 0.82 -0.38 0.52
CA ALA A 69 0.12 0.00 1.74
C ALA A 69 -1.36 0.25 1.47
N SER A 70 -2.21 -0.26 2.36
CA SER A 70 -3.66 -0.09 2.31
C SER A 70 -4.12 0.65 3.56
N TRP A 71 -5.09 1.56 3.43
CA TRP A 71 -5.60 2.35 4.56
C TRP A 71 -4.50 3.13 5.31
N ILE A 72 -3.58 3.72 4.56
CA ILE A 72 -2.49 4.53 5.13
C ILE A 72 -3.09 5.63 6.02
N PRO A 73 -2.75 5.69 7.31
CA PRO A 73 -3.17 6.78 8.19
C PRO A 73 -2.83 8.13 7.59
N ARG A 74 -3.56 9.19 7.93
CA ARG A 74 -3.28 10.55 7.45
C ARG A 74 -2.03 11.14 8.11
N ASN A 75 -0.86 10.59 7.79
CA ASN A 75 0.46 10.97 8.29
C ASN A 75 1.41 11.26 7.12
N PRO A 76 1.84 12.53 6.91
CA PRO A 76 2.78 12.87 5.84
C PRO A 76 4.11 12.11 5.92
N GLU A 77 4.61 11.84 7.13
CA GLU A 77 5.93 11.25 7.37
C GLU A 77 6.07 9.86 6.74
N LEU A 78 4.99 9.06 6.73
CA LEU A 78 5.01 7.72 6.13
C LEU A 78 5.29 7.78 4.62
N GLY A 79 4.63 8.72 3.95
CA GLY A 79 4.86 8.98 2.54
C GLY A 79 6.28 9.42 2.26
N ASP A 80 6.79 10.32 3.09
CA ASP A 80 8.17 10.80 3.02
C ASP A 80 9.17 9.66 3.20
N ASP A 81 8.99 8.83 4.24
CA ASP A 81 9.85 7.66 4.51
C ASP A 81 9.93 6.74 3.30
N VAL A 82 8.80 6.40 2.68
CA VAL A 82 8.76 5.47 1.54
C VAL A 82 9.35 6.09 0.28
N LEU A 83 8.93 7.31 -0.09
CA LEU A 83 9.31 7.91 -1.37
C LEU A 83 10.75 8.41 -1.39
N HIS A 84 11.32 8.76 -0.24
CA HIS A 84 12.73 9.12 -0.13
C HIS A 84 13.65 7.93 0.19
N PHE A 85 13.11 6.73 0.42
CA PHE A 85 13.96 5.56 0.68
C PHE A 85 14.76 5.16 -0.59
N PRO A 86 16.10 5.04 -0.52
CA PRO A 86 16.94 4.93 -1.72
C PRO A 86 16.63 3.74 -2.63
N THR A 87 16.19 2.61 -2.08
CA THR A 87 15.94 1.37 -2.84
C THR A 87 14.52 1.29 -3.41
N VAL A 88 13.59 2.12 -2.92
CA VAL A 88 12.19 2.03 -3.33
C VAL A 88 12.05 2.58 -4.75
N ASP A 89 11.66 1.70 -5.68
CA ASP A 89 11.35 2.05 -7.07
C ASP A 89 9.85 2.23 -7.29
N TYR A 90 9.04 1.49 -6.51
CA TYR A 90 7.58 1.48 -6.65
C TYR A 90 6.91 1.56 -5.29
N PHE A 91 5.84 2.34 -5.23
CA PHE A 91 4.94 2.35 -4.10
C PHE A 91 3.50 2.24 -4.60
N ILE A 92 2.81 1.19 -4.17
CA ILE A 92 1.39 1.00 -4.42
C ILE A 92 0.65 1.44 -3.17
N ASP A 93 -0.10 2.53 -3.29
CA ASP A 93 -0.99 2.96 -2.23
C ASP A 93 -2.45 2.65 -2.61
N ILE A 94 -3.18 2.10 -1.64
CA ILE A 94 -4.58 1.69 -1.76
C ILE A 94 -5.36 2.45 -0.71
N GLY A 95 -6.29 3.29 -1.16
CA GLY A 95 -6.92 4.25 -0.27
C GLY A 95 -8.08 4.97 -0.91
N GLU A 96 -8.27 6.20 -0.45
CA GLU A 96 -9.38 7.04 -0.87
C GLU A 96 -8.95 8.10 -1.89
N ARG A 97 -9.95 8.64 -2.59
CA ARG A 97 -9.83 9.90 -3.35
C ARG A 97 -9.54 11.08 -2.41
N ARG A 98 -9.15 12.23 -2.99
CA ARG A 98 -9.04 13.51 -2.27
C ARG A 98 -10.25 13.72 -1.36
N SER A 99 -10.02 14.24 -0.15
CA SER A 99 -10.99 14.48 0.95
C SER A 99 -11.40 13.27 1.84
N GLY A 100 -10.81 12.10 1.66
CA GLY A 100 -10.94 10.96 2.57
C GLY A 100 -10.18 11.09 3.91
N SER A 101 -10.00 9.96 4.59
CA SER A 101 -9.24 9.83 5.85
C SER A 101 -7.85 9.22 5.69
N THR A 102 -7.45 8.82 4.47
CA THR A 102 -6.11 8.29 4.17
C THR A 102 -5.08 9.39 3.81
N TRP A 103 -3.79 9.07 3.97
CA TRP A 103 -2.62 9.94 3.73
C TRP A 103 -2.71 10.89 2.54
N LEU A 104 -3.05 10.40 1.35
CA LEU A 104 -2.95 11.17 0.10
C LEU A 104 -4.06 12.21 -0.11
N THR A 105 -4.89 12.41 0.90
CA THR A 105 -5.85 13.52 0.93
C THR A 105 -5.18 14.88 1.16
N LEU A 106 -3.84 14.89 1.26
CA LEU A 106 -2.98 16.03 1.53
C LEU A 106 -2.32 16.66 0.28
N ASP A 107 -2.69 16.25 -0.94
CA ASP A 107 -2.05 16.75 -2.19
C ASP A 107 -0.53 16.54 -2.22
N TYR A 108 -0.09 15.40 -1.68
CA TYR A 108 1.32 15.04 -1.64
C TYR A 108 1.88 14.82 -3.06
N SER A 109 3.13 15.24 -3.29
CA SER A 109 3.87 15.01 -4.53
C SER A 109 5.35 14.82 -4.24
N ASN A 110 6.05 14.10 -5.11
CA ASN A 110 7.49 13.91 -5.05
C ASN A 110 8.04 13.98 -6.47
N GLU A 111 9.07 14.80 -6.69
CA GLU A 111 9.60 15.08 -8.03
C GLU A 111 10.32 13.89 -8.66
N ASP A 112 10.82 12.95 -7.87
CA ASP A 112 11.46 11.74 -8.37
C ASP A 112 10.45 10.69 -8.83
N PHE A 113 9.17 10.86 -8.51
CA PHE A 113 8.14 9.88 -8.80
C PHE A 113 7.10 10.39 -9.81
N SER A 114 6.60 9.46 -10.60
CA SER A 114 5.43 9.63 -11.44
C SER A 114 4.26 8.85 -10.82
N ILE A 115 3.05 9.40 -10.90
CA ILE A 115 1.85 8.78 -10.32
C ILE A 115 0.98 8.25 -11.45
N LYS A 116 0.66 6.95 -11.41
CA LYS A 116 -0.33 6.32 -12.26
C LYS A 116 -1.53 5.89 -11.43
N TYR A 117 -2.70 6.41 -11.78
CA TYR A 117 -3.97 6.04 -11.17
C TYR A 117 -4.51 4.78 -11.85
N LEU A 118 -4.73 3.72 -11.06
CA LEU A 118 -5.53 2.60 -11.52
C LEU A 118 -6.99 2.99 -11.32
N ASN A 119 -7.64 3.41 -12.41
CA ASN A 119 -9.05 3.75 -12.40
C ASN A 119 -9.93 2.49 -12.41
N SER A 120 -11.19 2.67 -12.01
CA SER A 120 -12.21 1.61 -12.01
C SER A 120 -11.90 0.41 -11.12
N VAL A 121 -11.19 0.61 -10.00
CA VAL A 121 -10.86 -0.45 -9.01
C VAL A 121 -12.08 -1.18 -8.47
N ALA A 122 -13.25 -0.54 -8.48
CA ALA A 122 -14.53 -1.16 -8.14
C ALA A 122 -14.84 -2.41 -8.98
N LYS A 123 -14.38 -2.47 -10.25
CA LYS A 123 -14.56 -3.65 -11.11
C LYS A 123 -13.79 -4.88 -10.63
N TYR A 124 -12.77 -4.67 -9.81
CA TYR A 124 -11.97 -5.72 -9.18
C TYR A 124 -12.43 -6.01 -7.75
N PHE A 125 -13.58 -5.46 -7.32
CA PHE A 125 -14.12 -5.63 -5.98
C PHE A 125 -13.13 -5.22 -4.85
N ILE A 126 -12.18 -4.34 -5.16
CA ILE A 126 -11.27 -3.76 -4.17
C ILE A 126 -12.10 -2.82 -3.29
N GLY A 127 -12.21 -3.12 -1.98
CA GLY A 127 -12.97 -2.31 -1.01
C GLY A 127 -14.45 -2.68 -0.83
N THR A 128 -14.97 -3.75 -1.45
CA THR A 128 -16.40 -4.11 -1.30
C THR A 128 -16.74 -4.58 0.11
N ASN A 129 -15.83 -5.34 0.72
CA ASN A 129 -15.93 -5.86 2.09
C ASN A 129 -14.91 -5.21 3.05
N ASP A 130 -14.20 -4.19 2.58
CA ASP A 130 -13.15 -3.50 3.32
C ASP A 130 -13.51 -2.01 3.34
N PHE A 131 -14.23 -1.62 4.38
CA PHE A 131 -14.83 -0.32 4.56
C PHE A 131 -14.92 0.04 6.05
N PHE A 132 -15.03 1.34 6.33
CA PHE A 132 -15.34 1.84 7.66
C PHE A 132 -16.69 2.56 7.66
N GLU A 133 -17.49 2.32 8.68
CA GLU A 133 -18.68 3.11 8.93
C GLU A 133 -18.29 4.49 9.43
N VAL A 134 -18.88 5.53 8.84
CA VAL A 134 -18.70 6.91 9.28
C VAL A 134 -20.06 7.55 9.50
N THR A 135 -20.24 8.15 10.66
CA THR A 135 -21.44 8.94 10.96
C THR A 135 -21.12 10.41 10.74
N ARG A 136 -21.76 11.03 9.74
CA ARG A 136 -21.66 12.48 9.48
C ARG A 136 -23.05 13.10 9.52
N SER A 137 -23.24 14.09 10.38
CA SER A 137 -24.51 14.83 10.52
C SER A 137 -25.74 13.92 10.71
N GLY A 138 -25.61 12.88 11.53
CA GLY A 138 -26.70 11.93 11.82
C GLY A 138 -26.99 10.91 10.72
N LYS A 139 -26.22 10.88 9.63
CA LYS A 139 -26.31 9.86 8.57
C LYS A 139 -25.15 8.89 8.65
N VAL A 140 -25.48 7.61 8.60
CA VAL A 140 -24.51 6.52 8.47
C VAL A 140 -24.09 6.40 7.01
N GLY A 141 -22.79 6.46 6.76
CA GLY A 141 -22.18 6.21 5.46
C GLY A 141 -21.03 5.21 5.57
N PHE A 142 -20.57 4.71 4.42
CA PHE A 142 -19.43 3.79 4.37
C PHE A 142 -18.31 4.41 3.55
N VAL A 143 -17.11 4.43 4.14
CA VAL A 143 -15.88 4.82 3.46
C VAL A 143 -15.26 3.56 2.86
N LYS A 144 -15.02 3.59 1.55
CA LYS A 144 -14.46 2.47 0.79
C LYS A 144 -13.18 2.89 0.11
N HIS A 145 -12.30 1.92 -0.16
CA HIS A 145 -11.25 2.10 -1.15
C HIS A 145 -11.84 2.60 -2.46
N SER A 146 -11.32 3.72 -2.95
CA SER A 146 -11.80 4.37 -4.17
C SER A 146 -10.68 4.70 -5.15
N GLN A 147 -9.43 4.47 -4.76
CA GLN A 147 -8.25 4.58 -5.62
C GLN A 147 -7.19 3.54 -5.27
N VAL A 148 -6.51 3.08 -6.32
CA VAL A 148 -5.20 2.45 -6.23
C VAL A 148 -4.27 3.32 -7.08
N ARG A 149 -3.12 3.65 -6.54
CA ARG A 149 -2.13 4.52 -7.17
C ARG A 149 -0.80 3.79 -7.18
N LEU A 150 -0.12 3.86 -8.31
CA LEU A 150 1.25 3.43 -8.47
C LEU A 150 2.14 4.66 -8.54
N TRP A 151 2.95 4.87 -7.53
CA TRP A 151 4.10 5.75 -7.54
C TRP A 151 5.25 4.97 -8.16
N LYS A 152 5.84 5.52 -9.22
CA LYS A 152 6.98 4.93 -9.90
C LYS A 152 8.13 5.93 -9.94
N ARG A 153 9.29 5.56 -9.39
CA ARG A 153 10.53 6.35 -9.49
C ARG A 153 10.90 6.52 -10.96
N LYS A 154 11.20 7.75 -11.35
CA LYS A 154 11.67 8.12 -12.70
C LYS A 154 12.97 7.36 -12.96
N GLY A 155 13.06 6.72 -14.13
CA GLY A 155 14.19 5.85 -14.48
C GLY A 155 14.11 4.41 -13.97
N ALA A 156 13.17 4.07 -13.07
CA ALA A 156 12.99 2.68 -12.65
C ALA A 156 12.56 1.80 -13.86
N PRO A 157 13.14 0.59 -14.03
CA PRO A 157 12.88 -0.28 -15.16
C PRO A 157 11.40 -0.63 -15.29
N MET A 158 10.88 -0.84 -16.50
CA MET A 158 9.44 -1.03 -16.73
C MET A 158 9.02 -2.47 -17.03
N SER A 159 9.77 -3.49 -16.61
CA SER A 159 9.35 -4.87 -16.88
C SER A 159 8.40 -5.39 -15.82
N ILE A 160 7.21 -4.79 -15.71
CA ILE A 160 6.03 -5.47 -15.19
C ILE A 160 5.13 -5.67 -16.41
N ASN A 161 5.41 -6.72 -17.19
CA ASN A 161 4.58 -7.06 -18.34
C ASN A 161 3.24 -7.60 -17.83
N HIS A 162 2.21 -6.75 -17.86
CA HIS A 162 0.84 -7.14 -17.65
C HIS A 162 0.27 -7.69 -18.96
N THR A 163 0.56 -8.96 -19.25
CA THR A 163 -0.31 -9.75 -20.11
C THR A 163 -1.22 -10.52 -19.17
N ILE A 164 -2.47 -10.05 -19.05
CA ILE A 164 -3.58 -10.85 -18.51
C ILE A 164 -4.02 -11.78 -19.63
#